data_AF-A0A945AKN6-F1
#
_entry.id   AF-A0A945AKN6-F1
#
_cell.length_a   1.000
_cell.length_b   1.000
_cell.length_c   1.000
_cell.angle_alpha   90.00
_cell.angle_beta   90.00
_cell.angle_gamma   90.00
#
_symmetry.space_group_name_H-M   'P 1'
#
loop_
_entity.id
_entity.type
_entity.pdbx_description
1 polymer ?
#
loop_
_entity_poly.entity_id
_entity_poly.type
_entity_poly.pdbx_seq_one_letter_code
_entity_poly.pdbx_strand_id
1 'polypeptide(L)'
;ELDKMRAFCISMAAAITVIIASQFGLPVSSTHIAVGAIFGVGFLREYLKRTDAKRIDEIREHHEHVDPEVTEAFLNKFNKASVASKSKMLTELKAQKDTTEFTKKERKSLKKVYKQELVKRSHVYKIAVAWVVTVPTSAIMAAFLYFTIRGILIP
;
A
#
# COMPACT_ATOMS: atom_id res chain seq x y z
N GLU A 1 -10.19 -9.96 0.25
CA GLU A 1 -10.93 -9.91 -1.03
C GLU A 1 -10.77 -8.56 -1.70
N LEU A 2 -10.78 -8.56 -3.04
CA LEU A 2 -10.70 -7.36 -3.86
C LEU A 2 -12.11 -6.77 -3.98
N ASP A 3 -12.32 -5.60 -3.37
CA ASP A 3 -13.57 -4.85 -3.47
C ASP A 3 -13.79 -4.36 -4.92
N LYS A 4 -15.05 -4.32 -5.38
CA LYS A 4 -15.43 -3.97 -6.76
C LYS A 4 -14.85 -2.63 -7.18
N MET A 5 -14.91 -1.64 -6.28
CA MET A 5 -14.34 -0.31 -6.49
C MET A 5 -12.83 -0.37 -6.74
N ARG A 6 -12.12 -1.26 -6.04
CA ARG A 6 -10.67 -1.41 -6.19
C ARG A 6 -10.31 -2.07 -7.50
N ALA A 7 -11.05 -3.12 -7.88
CA ALA A 7 -10.88 -3.78 -9.17
C ALA A 7 -11.07 -2.76 -10.32
N PHE A 8 -12.09 -1.92 -10.24
CA PHE A 8 -12.35 -0.85 -11.20
C PHE A 8 -11.22 0.18 -11.26
N CYS A 9 -10.74 0.68 -10.11
CA CYS A 9 -9.62 1.62 -10.10
C CYS A 9 -8.34 1.02 -10.70
N ILE A 10 -8.06 -0.26 -10.42
CA ILE A 10 -6.90 -0.97 -10.97
C ILE A 10 -7.02 -1.10 -12.49
N SER A 11 -8.17 -1.55 -13.00
CA SER A 11 -8.37 -1.73 -14.44
C SER A 11 -8.36 -0.40 -15.19
N MET A 12 -8.99 0.64 -14.63
CA MET A 12 -9.01 1.99 -15.21
C MET A 12 -7.59 2.58 -15.28
N ALA A 13 -6.82 2.50 -14.18
CA ALA A 13 -5.44 2.97 -14.17
C ALA A 13 -4.59 2.26 -15.23
N ALA A 14 -4.71 0.93 -15.31
CA ALA A 14 -3.98 0.14 -16.30
C ALA A 14 -4.37 0.53 -17.75
N ALA A 15 -5.67 0.68 -18.03
CA ALA A 15 -6.16 1.07 -19.35
C ALA A 15 -5.67 2.46 -19.76
N ILE A 16 -5.76 3.45 -18.86
CA ILE A 16 -5.26 4.81 -19.11
C ILE A 16 -3.77 4.79 -19.41
N THR A 17 -2.97 4.05 -18.64
CA THR A 17 -1.53 3.93 -18.89
C THR A 17 -1.22 3.30 -20.26
N VAL A 18 -1.95 2.24 -20.65
CA VAL A 18 -1.80 1.60 -21.97
C VAL A 18 -2.15 2.57 -23.10
N ILE A 19 -3.24 3.33 -22.96
CA ILE A 19 -3.67 4.31 -23.97
C ILE A 19 -2.60 5.38 -24.15
N ILE A 20 -2.10 5.96 -23.05
CA ILE A 20 -1.05 6.98 -23.09
C ILE A 20 0.23 6.41 -23.74
N ALA A 21 0.68 5.23 -23.31
CA ALA A 21 1.87 4.60 -23.89
C ALA A 21 1.73 4.32 -25.39
N SER A 22 0.53 3.89 -25.82
CA SER A 22 0.22 3.65 -27.23
C SER A 22 0.25 4.94 -28.05
N GLN A 23 -0.19 6.07 -27.49
CA GLN A 23 -0.10 7.38 -28.16
C GLN A 23 1.35 7.81 -28.40
N PHE A 24 2.27 7.42 -27.51
CA PHE A 24 3.71 7.66 -27.68
C PHE A 24 4.41 6.58 -28.54
N GLY A 25 3.69 5.56 -29.02
CA GLY A 25 4.28 4.47 -29.80
C GLY A 25 5.27 3.60 -29.02
N LEU A 26 5.24 3.64 -27.68
CA LEU A 26 6.19 2.91 -26.84
C LEU A 26 5.69 1.47 -26.63
N PRO A 27 6.52 0.44 -26.89
CA PRO A 27 6.16 -0.94 -26.59
C PRO A 27 6.17 -1.15 -25.07
N VAL A 28 4.97 -1.30 -24.49
CA VAL A 28 4.80 -1.48 -23.03
C VAL A 28 4.30 -2.87 -22.69
N SER A 29 4.70 -3.35 -21.51
CA SER A 29 4.27 -4.65 -20.98
C SER A 29 2.98 -4.50 -20.16
N SER A 30 1.89 -5.10 -20.65
CA SER A 30 0.59 -5.10 -19.98
C SER A 30 0.63 -5.76 -18.59
N THR A 31 1.49 -6.79 -18.41
CA THR A 31 1.70 -7.44 -17.10
C THR A 31 2.35 -6.49 -16.10
N HIS A 32 3.36 -5.72 -16.51
CA HIS A 32 3.99 -4.72 -15.64
C HIS A 32 2.99 -3.64 -15.22
N ILE A 33 2.16 -3.17 -16.16
CA ILE A 33 1.15 -2.14 -15.89
C ILE A 33 0.10 -2.68 -14.91
N ALA A 34 -0.44 -3.87 -15.15
CA ALA A 34 -1.46 -4.47 -14.28
C ALA A 34 -0.93 -4.74 -12.87
N VAL A 35 0.26 -5.35 -12.76
CA VAL A 35 0.92 -5.62 -11.48
C VAL A 35 1.23 -4.32 -10.74
N GLY A 36 1.71 -3.30 -11.46
CA GLY A 36 1.94 -1.95 -10.94
C GLY A 36 0.67 -1.32 -10.36
N ALA A 37 -0.46 -1.39 -11.06
CA ALA A 37 -1.73 -0.86 -10.61
C ALA A 37 -2.25 -1.57 -9.34
N ILE A 38 -2.13 -2.90 -9.27
CA ILE A 38 -2.49 -3.69 -8.08
C ILE A 38 -1.65 -3.26 -6.87
N PHE A 39 -0.33 -3.18 -7.05
CA PHE A 39 0.55 -2.74 -5.97
C PHE A 39 0.32 -1.28 -5.59
N GLY A 40 0.02 -0.40 -6.55
CA GLY A 40 -0.31 1.00 -6.30
C GLY A 40 -1.50 1.15 -5.35
N VAL A 41 -2.61 0.47 -5.62
CA VAL A 41 -3.80 0.48 -4.73
C VAL A 41 -3.49 -0.17 -3.39
N GLY A 42 -2.69 -1.25 -3.38
CA GLY A 42 -2.24 -1.91 -2.15
C GLY A 42 -1.41 -0.99 -1.24
N PHE A 43 -0.43 -0.28 -1.80
CA PHE A 43 0.42 0.66 -1.08
C PHE A 43 -0.35 1.92 -0.64
N LEU A 44 -1.24 2.45 -1.47
CA LEU A 44 -2.10 3.57 -1.08
C LEU A 44 -2.95 3.20 0.14
N ARG A 45 -3.53 2.00 0.16
CA ARG A 45 -4.29 1.50 1.32
C ARG A 45 -3.42 1.37 2.57
N GLU A 46 -2.22 0.81 2.43
CA GLU A 46 -1.25 0.72 3.52
C GLU A 46 -0.91 2.12 4.07
N TYR A 47 -0.68 3.09 3.19
CA TYR A 47 -0.38 4.48 3.55
C TYR A 47 -1.55 5.14 4.30
N LEU A 48 -2.77 5.02 3.78
CA LEU A 48 -3.96 5.58 4.43
C LEU A 48 -4.19 4.95 5.80
N LYS A 49 -4.11 3.61 5.92
CA LYS A 49 -4.25 2.93 7.22
C LYS A 49 -3.18 3.33 8.22
N ARG A 50 -1.92 3.48 7.80
CA ARG A 50 -0.84 3.97 8.66
C ARG A 50 -1.12 5.39 9.15
N THR A 51 -1.69 6.22 8.30
CA THR A 51 -2.03 7.61 8.64
C THR A 51 -3.20 7.65 9.62
N ASP A 52 -4.24 6.85 9.40
CA ASP A 52 -5.40 6.78 10.30
C ASP A 52 -5.01 6.20 11.67
N ALA A 53 -4.15 5.17 11.69
CA ALA A 53 -3.61 4.63 12.93
C ALA A 53 -2.83 5.69 13.73
N LYS A 54 -1.97 6.48 13.06
CA LYS A 54 -1.24 7.60 13.70
C LYS A 54 -2.18 8.65 14.28
N ARG A 55 -3.24 9.03 13.55
CA ARG A 55 -4.24 10.00 14.03
C ARG A 55 -4.98 9.48 15.25
N ILE A 56 -5.39 8.22 15.25
CA ILE A 56 -6.05 7.58 16.40
C ILE A 56 -5.11 7.54 17.61
N ASP A 57 -3.83 7.28 17.38
CA ASP A 57 -2.79 7.30 18.41
C ASP A 57 -2.62 8.70 19.03
N GLU A 58 -2.53 9.74 18.19
CA GLU A 58 -2.45 11.14 18.62
C GLU A 58 -3.65 11.55 19.50
N ILE A 59 -4.85 11.03 19.21
CA ILE A 59 -6.08 11.33 19.96
C ILE A 59 -6.14 10.56 21.28
N ARG A 60 -5.61 9.32 21.32
CA ARG A 60 -5.51 8.54 22.56
C ARG A 60 -4.44 9.10 23.51
N GLU A 61 -3.33 9.60 22.97
CA GLU A 61 -2.26 10.27 23.75
C GLU A 61 -2.72 11.53 24.48
N HIS A 62 -3.86 12.14 24.13
CA HIS A 62 -4.35 13.38 24.74
C HIS A 62 -5.43 13.16 25.82
N HIS A 63 -5.81 11.92 26.17
CA HIS A 63 -6.96 11.63 27.06
C HIS A 63 -6.68 10.58 28.16
N GLU A 64 -5.45 10.37 28.60
CA GLU A 64 -5.09 9.30 29.55
C GLU A 64 -5.30 9.63 31.06
N HIS A 65 -6.13 10.63 31.39
CA HIS A 65 -6.46 10.98 32.79
C HIS A 65 -7.94 10.98 33.14
N VAL A 66 -8.77 10.35 32.32
CA VAL A 66 -10.20 10.18 32.60
C VAL A 66 -10.52 8.69 32.64
N ASP A 67 -11.33 8.30 33.62
CA ASP A 67 -11.70 6.92 34.01
C ASP A 67 -11.58 5.86 32.89
N PRO A 68 -10.88 4.74 33.12
CA PRO A 68 -10.61 3.71 32.11
C PRO A 68 -11.89 3.12 31.47
N GLU A 69 -13.02 3.12 32.19
CA GLU A 69 -14.32 2.69 31.65
C GLU A 69 -14.85 3.63 30.55
N VAL A 70 -14.63 4.94 30.68
CA VAL A 70 -15.09 5.96 29.73
C VAL A 70 -14.28 5.87 28.44
N THR A 71 -12.97 5.65 28.56
CA THR A 71 -12.08 5.45 27.42
C THR A 71 -12.45 4.20 26.64
N GLU A 72 -12.67 3.06 27.30
CA GLU A 72 -13.06 1.83 26.62
C GLU A 72 -14.43 1.93 25.94
N ALA A 73 -15.42 2.58 26.58
CA ALA A 73 -16.73 2.82 26.00
C ALA A 73 -16.64 3.69 24.73
N PHE A 74 -15.82 4.75 24.76
CA PHE A 74 -15.58 5.61 23.61
C PHE A 74 -14.86 4.86 22.48
N LEU A 75 -13.84 4.06 22.79
CA LEU A 75 -13.10 3.28 21.80
C LEU A 75 -13.97 2.22 21.12
N ASN A 76 -14.86 1.56 21.87
CA ASN A 76 -15.82 0.63 21.30
C ASN A 76 -16.83 1.32 20.38
N LYS A 77 -17.32 2.50 20.77
CA LYS A 77 -18.23 3.32 19.95
C LYS A 77 -17.53 3.85 18.69
N PHE A 78 -16.29 4.30 18.82
CA PHE A 78 -15.47 4.76 17.70
C PHE A 78 -15.18 3.63 16.73
N ASN A 79 -14.76 2.45 17.20
CA ASN A 79 -14.46 1.32 16.31
C ASN A 79 -15.68 0.87 15.50
N LYS A 80 -16.88 0.87 16.11
CA LYS A 80 -18.14 0.52 15.45
C LYS A 80 -18.68 1.62 14.51
N ALA A 81 -18.18 2.86 14.59
CA ALA A 81 -18.68 3.97 13.78
C ALA A 81 -18.18 3.96 12.32
N SER A 82 -19.01 4.51 11.42
CA SER A 82 -18.68 4.72 10.01
C SER A 82 -17.56 5.74 9.84
N VAL A 83 -16.84 5.70 8.72
CA VAL A 83 -15.67 6.58 8.45
C VAL A 83 -16.03 8.07 8.53
N ALA A 84 -17.24 8.47 8.09
CA ALA A 84 -17.70 9.86 8.17
C ALA A 84 -18.01 10.29 9.61
N SER A 85 -18.64 9.42 10.40
CA SER A 85 -18.96 9.69 11.81
C SER A 85 -17.71 9.76 12.68
N LYS A 86 -16.69 8.94 12.36
CA LYS A 86 -15.37 9.02 12.99
C LYS A 86 -14.78 10.42 12.84
N SER A 87 -14.79 10.99 11.63
CA SER A 87 -14.28 12.35 11.38
C SER A 87 -15.00 13.42 12.22
N LYS A 88 -16.35 13.35 12.32
CA LYS A 88 -17.14 14.31 13.10
C LYS A 88 -16.85 14.24 14.61
N MET A 89 -16.72 13.03 15.15
CA MET A 89 -16.36 12.81 16.56
C MET A 89 -14.95 13.37 16.89
N LEU A 90 -14.01 13.33 15.94
CA LEU A 90 -12.68 13.91 16.12
C LEU A 90 -12.68 15.44 16.08
N THR A 91 -13.58 16.04 15.30
CA THR A 91 -13.75 17.50 15.23
C THR A 91 -14.37 18.05 16.51
N GLU A 92 -15.36 17.34 17.06
CA GLU A 92 -16.01 17.69 18.34
C GLU A 92 -15.02 17.62 19.52
N LEU A 93 -14.14 16.61 19.55
CA LEU A 93 -13.10 16.49 20.58
C LEU A 93 -12.04 17.61 20.50
N LYS A 94 -11.68 18.07 19.31
CA LYS A 94 -10.75 19.19 19.13
C LYS A 94 -11.31 20.55 19.57
N ALA A 95 -12.64 20.68 19.65
CA ALA A 95 -13.29 21.91 20.09
C ALA A 95 -13.27 22.08 21.62
N GLN A 96 -13.11 20.99 22.37
CA GLN A 96 -12.94 21.00 23.83
C GLN A 96 -11.44 20.97 24.19
N LYS A 97 -10.77 22.12 24.06
CA LYS A 97 -9.42 22.34 24.59
C LYS A 97 -9.52 22.80 26.04
N ASP A 98 -9.36 21.90 27.00
CA ASP A 98 -8.62 22.23 28.21
C ASP A 98 -8.19 20.97 28.98
N THR A 99 -6.92 20.99 29.38
CA THR A 99 -6.18 20.07 30.27
C THR A 99 -5.52 18.80 29.69
N THR A 100 -4.18 18.77 29.88
CA THR A 100 -3.24 17.63 30.06
C THR A 100 -2.25 17.28 28.92
N GLU A 101 -0.94 17.34 29.26
CA GLU A 101 0.26 17.09 28.46
C GLU A 101 0.92 15.75 28.85
N PHE A 102 1.41 14.87 27.94
CA PHE A 102 2.43 13.82 28.27
C PHE A 102 3.35 13.34 27.09
N THR A 103 4.30 12.43 27.39
CA THR A 103 5.75 12.40 27.05
C THR A 103 6.24 11.39 25.98
N LYS A 104 7.41 11.68 25.36
CA LYS A 104 8.07 10.98 24.22
C LYS A 104 8.35 9.46 24.32
N LYS A 105 8.32 8.82 25.50
CA LYS A 105 8.84 7.44 25.70
C LYS A 105 7.81 6.35 25.32
N GLU A 106 6.52 6.67 25.38
CA GLU A 106 5.40 5.76 25.07
C GLU A 106 5.05 5.70 23.58
N ARG A 107 5.39 6.74 22.81
CA ARG A 107 5.36 6.81 21.32
C ARG A 107 6.07 5.66 20.59
N LYS A 108 6.89 4.88 21.28
CA LYS A 108 7.75 3.83 20.69
C LYS A 108 7.15 2.42 20.80
N SER A 109 6.30 2.15 21.80
CA SER A 109 5.71 0.82 22.04
C SER A 109 4.47 0.56 21.15
N LEU A 110 3.66 1.59 20.91
CA LEU A 110 2.46 1.52 20.05
C LEU A 110 2.79 1.33 18.56
N LYS A 111 3.98 1.77 18.15
CA LYS A 111 4.56 1.52 16.81
C LYS A 111 4.75 0.04 16.46
N LYS A 112 4.77 -0.86 17.44
CA LYS A 112 5.08 -2.29 17.25
C LYS A 112 3.85 -3.15 16.99
N VAL A 113 2.67 -2.75 17.49
CA VAL A 113 1.42 -3.53 17.42
C VAL A 113 0.77 -3.45 16.03
N TYR A 114 0.99 -2.37 15.28
CA TYR A 114 0.37 -2.14 13.97
C TYR A 114 1.20 -2.56 12.75
N LYS A 115 2.28 -3.32 12.95
CA LYS A 115 3.20 -3.71 11.88
C LYS A 115 2.71 -4.91 11.06
N GLN A 116 1.44 -4.91 10.67
CA GLN A 116 0.90 -5.85 9.70
C GLN A 116 0.90 -5.16 8.34
N GLU A 117 1.95 -5.39 7.55
CA GLU A 117 2.02 -4.86 6.19
C GLU A 117 0.95 -5.54 5.33
N LEU A 118 -0.01 -4.76 4.81
CA LEU A 118 -1.03 -5.28 3.90
C LEU A 118 -0.45 -5.77 2.57
N VAL A 119 0.73 -5.24 2.21
CA VAL A 119 1.50 -5.65 1.04
C VAL A 119 2.85 -6.17 1.52
N LYS A 120 3.09 -7.47 1.34
CA LYS A 120 4.40 -8.07 1.64
C LYS A 120 5.43 -7.56 0.64
N ARG A 121 6.27 -6.62 1.06
CA ARG A 121 7.35 -6.04 0.22
C ARG A 121 8.28 -7.10 -0.38
N SER A 122 8.41 -8.25 0.29
CA SER A 122 9.17 -9.40 -0.18
C SER A 122 8.67 -9.97 -1.51
N HIS A 123 7.35 -9.96 -1.76
CA HIS A 123 6.79 -10.50 -3.01
C HIS A 123 7.01 -9.52 -4.16
N VAL A 124 6.88 -8.21 -3.90
CA VAL A 124 7.21 -7.15 -4.85
C VAL A 124 8.66 -7.26 -5.30
N TYR A 125 9.59 -7.39 -4.34
CA TYR A 125 11.01 -7.53 -4.64
C TYR A 125 11.32 -8.79 -5.44
N LYS A 126 10.72 -9.93 -5.10
CA LYS A 126 10.87 -11.18 -5.88
C LYS A 126 10.41 -11.02 -7.33
N ILE A 127 9.28 -10.36 -7.56
CA ILE A 127 8.77 -10.11 -8.92
C ILE A 127 9.72 -9.18 -9.68
N ALA A 128 10.19 -8.11 -9.05
CA ALA A 128 11.15 -7.18 -9.67
C ALA A 128 12.47 -7.87 -10.04
N VAL A 129 13.02 -8.69 -9.13
CA VAL A 129 14.22 -9.50 -9.39
C VAL A 129 13.98 -10.45 -10.56
N ALA A 130 12.83 -11.13 -10.60
CA ALA A 130 12.50 -12.02 -11.70
C ALA A 130 12.56 -11.27 -13.05
N TRP A 131 11.95 -10.09 -13.17
CA TRP A 131 12.00 -9.30 -14.41
C TRP A 131 13.41 -8.89 -14.82
N VAL A 132 14.26 -8.52 -13.86
CA VAL A 132 15.65 -8.15 -14.11
C VAL A 132 16.48 -9.36 -14.56
N VAL A 133 16.20 -10.56 -14.04
CA VAL A 133 16.94 -11.79 -14.36
C VAL A 133 16.45 -12.45 -15.64
N THR A 134 15.15 -12.43 -15.92
CA THR A 134 14.58 -13.13 -17.07
C THR A 134 15.01 -12.52 -18.40
N VAL A 135 15.18 -11.20 -18.48
CA VAL A 135 15.58 -10.52 -19.72
C VAL A 135 16.99 -10.92 -20.17
N PRO A 136 18.05 -10.80 -19.33
CA PRO A 136 19.39 -11.27 -19.69
C PRO A 136 19.44 -12.77 -19.96
N THR A 137 18.73 -13.58 -19.17
CA THR A 137 18.71 -15.03 -19.34
C THR A 137 18.16 -15.42 -20.72
N SER A 138 17.04 -14.82 -21.13
CA SER A 138 16.48 -15.03 -22.47
C SER A 138 17.42 -14.55 -23.58
N ALA A 139 18.13 -13.43 -23.38
CA ALA A 139 19.12 -12.95 -24.35
C ALA A 139 20.29 -13.92 -24.53
N ILE A 140 20.84 -14.45 -23.44
CA ILE A 140 21.92 -15.44 -23.46
C ILE A 140 21.44 -16.73 -24.15
N MET A 141 20.24 -17.20 -23.81
CA MET A 141 19.67 -18.39 -24.44
C MET A 141 19.46 -18.19 -25.95
N ALA A 142 18.93 -17.02 -26.36
CA ALA A 142 18.76 -16.69 -27.78
C ALA A 142 20.10 -16.64 -28.52
N ALA A 143 21.14 -16.04 -27.92
CA ALA A 143 22.48 -16.02 -28.49
C ALA A 143 23.05 -17.43 -28.67
N PHE A 144 22.93 -18.28 -27.65
CA PHE A 144 23.39 -19.67 -27.69
C PHE A 144 22.71 -20.47 -28.81
N LEU A 145 21.39 -20.37 -28.93
CA LEU A 145 20.62 -21.03 -29.98
C LEU A 145 21.03 -20.52 -31.37
N TYR A 146 21.20 -19.21 -31.52
CA TYR A 146 21.64 -18.60 -32.79
C TYR A 146 22.99 -19.14 -33.24
N PHE A 147 24.00 -19.18 -32.36
CA PHE A 147 25.33 -19.69 -32.72
C PHE A 147 25.33 -21.18 -33.04
N THR A 148 24.51 -21.96 -32.32
CA THR A 148 24.37 -23.40 -32.58
C THR A 148 23.77 -23.66 -33.96
N ILE A 149 22.66 -23.00 -34.30
CA ILE A 149 22.03 -23.14 -35.62
C ILE A 149 22.98 -22.66 -36.71
N ARG A 150 23.60 -21.49 -36.54
CA ARG A 150 24.53 -20.92 -37.52
C ARG A 150 25.72 -21.84 -37.77
N GLY A 151 26.31 -22.45 -36.74
CA GLY A 151 27.42 -23.37 -36.88
C GLY A 151 27.06 -24.71 -37.54
N ILE A 152 25.79 -25.12 -37.48
CA ILE A 152 25.30 -26.31 -38.18
C ILE A 152 24.95 -26.00 -39.64
N LEU A 153 24.37 -24.82 -39.92
CA LEU A 153 23.82 -24.47 -41.24
C LEU A 153 24.84 -23.84 -42.19
N ILE A 154 25.95 -23.31 -41.66
CA ILE A 154 27.04 -22.76 -42.46
C ILE A 154 28.25 -23.68 -42.25
N PRO A 155 28.59 -24.56 -43.22
CA PRO A 155 29.78 -25.42 -43.14
C PRO A 155 31.08 -24.62 -43.26
#